data_AF-A0A7Y4GSG8-F1
#
_entry.id   AF-A0A7Y4GSG8-F1
#
_cell.length_a   1.000
_cell.length_b   1.000
_cell.length_c   1.000
_cell.angle_alpha   90.00
_cell.angle_beta   90.00
_cell.angle_gamma   90.00
#
_symmetry.space_group_name_H-M   'P 1'
#
loop_
_entity.id
_entity.type
_entity.pdbx_description
1 polymer ?
#
loop_
_entity_poly.entity_id
_entity_poly.type
_entity_poly.pdbx_seq_one_letter_code
_entity_poly.pdbx_strand_id
1 'polypeptide(L)'
;MGLFDIEVADADRGWKNIKAAESAAEAWMKAELQKLWTYHEPAADEAFRNEFARQPDTRFWEMYLGTHLVRLRRKLMPRKDIAQCKDGDKGPDFGIRKSNRVIWIEAISPSKGDKKNPDKVPESLPAGTSERILRAAPRRQVELRITSALYTKAVKFRRYREEGIIGEKDSCIVAISGVSSPFWQVTWACRTPFRRSIHLAMSNSRSTARR
;
A
#
# COMPACT_ATOMS: atom_id res chain seq x y z
N MET A 1 11.09 14.37 11.63
CA MET A 1 11.97 13.37 12.31
C MET A 1 12.35 12.28 11.30
N GLY A 2 13.46 11.56 11.47
CA GLY A 2 13.82 10.46 10.57
C GLY A 2 12.91 9.23 10.68
N LEU A 3 12.83 8.45 9.61
CA LEU A 3 12.04 7.21 9.56
C LEU A 3 12.61 6.14 10.50
N PHE A 4 13.94 6.12 10.64
CA PHE A 4 14.68 5.14 11.45
C PHE A 4 15.06 5.65 12.84
N ASP A 5 14.68 6.88 13.20
CA ASP A 5 14.98 7.52 14.49
C ASP A 5 14.03 7.04 15.59
N ILE A 6 13.86 5.73 15.70
CA ILE A 6 13.03 5.04 16.70
C ILE A 6 13.66 3.70 17.08
N GLU A 7 13.38 3.22 18.28
CA GLU A 7 13.70 1.85 18.71
C GLU A 7 12.43 1.04 18.89
N VAL A 8 12.40 -0.15 18.29
CA VAL A 8 11.25 -1.06 18.33
C VAL A 8 11.78 -2.49 18.56
N ALA A 9 11.56 -3.02 19.75
CA ALA A 9 12.12 -4.31 20.18
C ALA A 9 11.69 -5.46 19.24
N ASP A 10 10.41 -5.47 18.87
CA ASP A 10 9.77 -6.47 18.02
C ASP A 10 9.81 -6.12 16.52
N ALA A 11 10.73 -5.24 16.09
CA ALA A 11 10.87 -4.89 14.68
C ALA A 11 11.29 -6.07 13.80
N ASP A 12 10.83 -6.01 12.54
CA ASP A 12 11.15 -6.93 11.47
C ASP A 12 12.67 -7.01 11.22
N ARG A 13 13.15 -8.20 10.88
CA ARG A 13 14.59 -8.44 10.66
C ARG A 13 15.12 -7.62 9.49
N GLY A 14 14.36 -7.50 8.40
CA GLY A 14 14.72 -6.69 7.26
C GLY A 14 14.84 -5.22 7.62
N TRP A 15 13.88 -4.69 8.40
CA TRP A 15 13.97 -3.32 8.89
C TRP A 15 15.22 -3.09 9.76
N LYS A 16 15.54 -4.01 10.68
CA LYS A 16 16.74 -3.94 11.53
C LYS A 16 18.02 -3.88 10.70
N ASN A 17 18.12 -4.72 9.67
CA ASN A 17 19.27 -4.75 8.76
C ASN A 17 19.42 -3.42 8.00
N ILE A 18 18.34 -2.88 7.44
CA ILE A 18 18.36 -1.58 6.74
C ILE A 18 18.76 -0.46 7.69
N LYS A 19 18.24 -0.48 8.93
CA LYS A 19 18.60 0.52 9.94
C LYS A 19 20.09 0.49 10.27
N ALA A 20 20.66 -0.71 10.45
CA ALA A 20 22.08 -0.91 10.75
C ALA A 20 22.98 -0.46 9.58
N ALA A 21 22.55 -0.70 8.34
CA ALA A 21 23.25 -0.26 7.13
C ALA A 21 24.71 -0.75 7.04
N GLU A 22 24.94 -2.03 7.35
CA GLU A 22 26.29 -2.64 7.38
C GLU A 22 26.84 -2.90 5.98
N SER A 23 25.98 -3.01 4.98
CA SER A 23 26.35 -3.11 3.56
C SER A 23 26.01 -1.84 2.76
N ALA A 24 26.72 -1.62 1.65
CA ALA A 24 26.43 -0.52 0.73
C ALA A 24 24.98 -0.56 0.19
N ALA A 25 24.43 -1.77 -0.01
CA ALA A 25 23.05 -1.95 -0.44
C ALA A 25 22.06 -1.48 0.63
N GLU A 26 22.27 -1.85 1.89
CA GLU A 26 21.42 -1.42 3.01
C GLU A 26 21.53 0.08 3.27
N ALA A 27 22.74 0.65 3.19
CA ALA A 27 22.95 2.10 3.30
C ALA A 27 22.19 2.87 2.20
N TRP A 28 22.24 2.37 0.96
CA TRP A 28 21.48 2.94 -0.15
C TRP A 28 19.97 2.83 0.08
N MET A 29 19.47 1.65 0.51
CA MET A 29 18.04 1.46 0.81
C MET A 29 17.55 2.35 1.94
N LYS A 30 18.34 2.50 3.01
CA LYS A 30 18.04 3.41 4.13
C LYS A 30 17.88 4.85 3.62
N ALA A 31 18.81 5.30 2.77
CA ALA A 31 18.75 6.64 2.17
C ALA A 31 17.52 6.83 1.27
N GLU A 32 17.16 5.86 0.43
CA GLU A 32 15.98 5.96 -0.44
C GLU A 32 14.67 5.95 0.36
N LEU A 33 14.55 5.09 1.38
CA LEU A 33 13.38 5.08 2.26
C LEU A 33 13.24 6.40 3.04
N GLN A 34 14.37 6.97 3.48
CA GLN A 34 14.36 8.28 4.13
C GLN A 34 13.88 9.39 3.18
N LYS A 35 14.24 9.34 1.89
CA LYS A 35 13.72 10.27 0.88
C LYS A 35 12.22 10.11 0.64
N LEU A 36 11.70 8.88 0.62
CA LEU A 36 10.26 8.66 0.50
C LEU A 36 9.51 9.21 1.71
N TRP A 37 10.06 8.99 2.90
CA TRP A 37 9.48 9.46 4.16
C TRP A 37 9.31 10.98 4.20
N THR A 38 10.27 11.77 3.73
CA THR A 38 10.13 13.25 3.75
C THR A 38 8.93 13.77 2.97
N TYR A 39 8.50 13.05 1.93
CA TYR A 39 7.27 13.39 1.20
C TYR A 39 6.01 12.86 1.88
N HIS A 40 6.10 11.74 2.58
CA HIS A 40 4.96 11.04 3.16
C HIS A 40 4.63 11.48 4.59
N GLU A 41 5.61 11.93 5.37
CA GLU A 41 5.48 12.35 6.79
C GLU A 41 4.23 13.22 7.05
N PRO A 42 3.87 14.22 6.23
CA PRO A 42 2.69 15.06 6.50
C PRO A 42 1.34 14.32 6.43
N ALA A 43 1.30 13.17 5.75
CA ALA A 43 0.12 12.33 5.59
C ALA A 43 0.15 11.09 6.48
N ALA A 44 1.27 10.82 7.15
CA ALA A 44 1.42 9.68 8.03
C ALA A 44 0.79 9.96 9.41
N ASP A 45 0.32 8.89 10.07
CA ASP A 45 -0.08 8.96 11.48
C ASP A 45 1.10 8.74 12.45
N GLU A 46 0.87 9.01 13.73
CA GLU A 46 1.91 8.95 14.77
C GLU A 46 2.50 7.54 14.97
N ALA A 47 1.69 6.50 14.75
CA ALA A 47 2.13 5.11 14.89
C ALA A 47 2.84 4.59 13.64
N PHE A 48 2.78 5.31 12.51
CA PHE A 48 3.29 4.86 11.22
C PHE A 48 4.72 4.32 11.29
N ARG A 49 5.64 5.05 11.93
CA ARG A 49 7.06 4.62 12.02
C ARG A 49 7.21 3.31 12.81
N ASN A 50 6.48 3.18 13.91
CA ASN A 50 6.48 1.96 14.73
C ASN A 50 5.89 0.77 13.96
N GLU A 51 4.81 0.99 13.21
CA GLU A 51 4.19 -0.04 12.39
C GLU A 51 5.03 -0.38 11.16
N PHE A 52 5.74 0.59 10.57
CA PHE A 52 6.70 0.38 9.48
C PHE A 52 7.86 -0.50 9.94
N ALA A 53 8.35 -0.30 11.17
CA ALA A 53 9.40 -1.13 11.76
C ALA A 53 8.95 -2.60 11.94
N ARG A 54 7.65 -2.85 12.19
CA ARG A 54 7.09 -4.20 12.37
C ARG A 54 6.63 -4.86 11.07
N GLN A 55 6.11 -4.07 10.14
CA GLN A 55 5.47 -4.53 8.90
C GLN A 55 5.95 -3.71 7.70
N PRO A 56 7.25 -3.76 7.37
CA PRO A 56 7.85 -2.88 6.38
C PRO A 56 7.22 -3.05 5.00
N ASP A 57 6.85 -4.26 4.57
CA ASP A 57 6.25 -4.48 3.24
C ASP A 57 4.88 -3.78 3.09
N THR A 58 4.03 -3.86 4.12
CA THR A 58 2.70 -3.23 4.10
C THR A 58 2.81 -1.72 4.15
N ARG A 59 3.57 -1.19 5.10
CA ARG A 59 3.71 0.25 5.29
C ARG A 59 4.57 0.91 4.21
N PHE A 60 5.47 0.17 3.56
CA PHE A 60 6.18 0.63 2.38
C PHE A 60 5.21 0.96 1.24
N TRP A 61 4.23 0.10 0.97
CA TRP A 61 3.27 0.35 -0.12
C TRP A 61 2.48 1.64 0.11
N GLU A 62 2.02 1.86 1.35
CA GLU A 62 1.34 3.09 1.76
C GLU A 62 2.25 4.31 1.57
N MET A 63 3.48 4.27 2.10
CA MET A 63 4.45 5.37 1.95
C MET A 63 4.74 5.67 0.48
N TYR A 64 5.03 4.63 -0.30
CA TYR A 64 5.32 4.74 -1.74
C TYR A 64 4.15 5.40 -2.47
N LEU A 65 2.92 4.93 -2.26
CA LEU A 65 1.73 5.49 -2.86
C LEU A 65 1.55 6.96 -2.46
N GLY A 66 1.66 7.28 -1.17
CA GLY A 66 1.57 8.64 -0.64
C GLY A 66 2.58 9.59 -1.28
N THR A 67 3.86 9.19 -1.34
CA THR A 67 4.92 9.95 -2.01
C THR A 67 4.58 10.19 -3.48
N HIS A 68 4.09 9.17 -4.19
CA HIS A 68 3.73 9.32 -5.61
C HIS A 68 2.54 10.27 -5.82
N LEU A 69 1.53 10.24 -4.95
CA LEU A 69 0.40 11.17 -5.00
C LEU A 69 0.86 12.62 -4.80
N VAL A 70 1.76 12.86 -3.85
CA VAL A 70 2.36 14.19 -3.61
C VAL A 70 3.18 14.65 -4.82
N ARG A 71 4.02 13.78 -5.38
CA ARG A 71 4.84 14.09 -6.57
C ARG A 71 3.99 14.38 -7.81
N LEU A 72 2.82 13.75 -7.93
CA LEU A 72 1.81 14.05 -8.96
C LEU A 72 0.98 15.31 -8.65
N ARG A 73 1.36 16.08 -7.62
CA ARG A 73 0.70 17.32 -7.18
C ARG A 73 -0.79 17.12 -6.89
N ARG A 74 -1.16 15.94 -6.37
CA ARG A 74 -2.52 15.71 -5.85
C ARG A 74 -2.64 16.44 -4.52
N LYS A 75 -3.82 17.01 -4.27
CA LYS A 75 -4.14 17.71 -3.02
C LYS A 75 -4.44 16.68 -1.91
N LEU A 76 -3.40 16.00 -1.46
CA LEU A 76 -3.47 15.03 -0.37
C LEU A 76 -3.86 15.76 0.91
N MET A 77 -4.79 15.21 1.66
CA MET A 77 -5.19 15.71 2.97
C MET A 77 -4.12 15.32 3.99
N PRO A 78 -3.68 16.25 4.85
CA PRO A 78 -2.89 15.91 6.03
C PRO A 78 -3.62 14.90 6.90
N ARG A 79 -2.89 14.03 7.62
CA ARG A 79 -3.53 12.98 8.43
C ARG A 79 -4.52 13.55 9.46
N LYS A 80 -4.16 14.66 10.10
CA LYS A 80 -5.00 15.38 11.07
C LYS A 80 -6.33 15.89 10.51
N ASP A 81 -6.43 16.06 9.20
CA ASP A 81 -7.66 16.50 8.51
C ASP A 81 -8.58 15.31 8.16
N ILE A 82 -8.12 14.07 8.31
CA ILE A 82 -8.91 12.86 8.06
C ILE A 82 -9.60 12.47 9.37
N ALA A 83 -10.93 12.43 9.35
CA ALA A 83 -11.72 12.05 10.51
C ALA A 83 -11.39 10.62 10.98
N GLN A 84 -11.37 10.44 12.29
CA GLN A 84 -11.24 9.13 12.93
C GLN A 84 -12.61 8.47 13.06
N CYS A 85 -12.61 7.16 13.12
CA CYS A 85 -13.82 6.41 13.41
C CYS A 85 -14.19 6.54 14.89
N LYS A 86 -15.47 6.31 15.20
CA LYS A 86 -16.02 6.45 16.57
C LYS A 86 -15.38 5.49 17.58
N ASP A 87 -14.91 4.34 17.12
CA ASP A 87 -14.22 3.33 17.93
C ASP A 87 -12.69 3.58 18.05
N GLY A 88 -12.20 4.69 17.50
CA GLY A 88 -10.78 5.01 17.45
C GLY A 88 -10.02 4.39 16.27
N ASP A 89 -10.68 3.64 15.37
CA ASP A 89 -10.02 3.18 14.14
C ASP A 89 -9.62 4.38 13.28
N LYS A 90 -8.44 4.26 12.69
CA LYS A 90 -7.93 5.22 11.74
C LYS A 90 -8.91 5.21 10.54
N GLY A 91 -9.51 6.37 10.25
CA GLY A 91 -10.23 6.59 8.99
C GLY A 91 -9.32 6.37 7.78
N PRO A 92 -9.81 6.56 6.54
CA PRO A 92 -9.13 6.11 5.32
C PRO A 92 -7.63 6.43 5.26
N ASP A 93 -6.82 5.54 4.68
CA ASP A 93 -5.35 5.75 4.59
C ASP A 93 -5.01 7.11 3.94
N PHE A 94 -5.71 7.49 2.86
CA PHE A 94 -5.58 8.80 2.22
C PHE A 94 -6.91 9.45 1.84
N GLY A 95 -6.91 10.79 1.81
CA GLY A 95 -7.96 11.60 1.17
C GLY A 95 -7.35 12.58 0.16
N ILE A 96 -7.92 12.68 -1.04
CA ILE A 96 -7.54 13.68 -2.06
C ILE A 96 -8.71 14.64 -2.29
N ARG A 97 -8.51 15.93 -1.97
CA ARG A 97 -9.53 16.96 -2.20
C ARG A 97 -9.66 17.28 -3.68
N LYS A 98 -10.86 17.16 -4.24
CA LYS A 98 -11.19 17.51 -5.62
C LYS A 98 -12.50 18.31 -5.68
N SER A 99 -12.37 19.64 -5.76
CA SER A 99 -13.50 20.58 -5.79
C SER A 99 -14.44 20.37 -4.59
N ASN A 100 -15.61 19.77 -4.82
CA ASN A 100 -16.68 19.55 -3.83
C ASN A 100 -16.80 18.09 -3.36
N ARG A 101 -15.77 17.27 -3.58
CA ARG A 101 -15.71 15.87 -3.15
C ARG A 101 -14.30 15.48 -2.75
N VAL A 102 -14.21 14.37 -2.04
CA VAL A 102 -12.96 13.71 -1.68
C VAL A 102 -12.86 12.37 -2.40
N ILE A 103 -11.65 12.03 -2.84
CA ILE A 103 -11.31 10.68 -3.28
C ILE A 103 -10.57 10.02 -2.11
N TRP A 104 -11.22 9.06 -1.48
CA TRP A 104 -10.68 8.27 -0.38
C TRP A 104 -9.97 7.04 -0.91
N ILE A 105 -8.81 6.73 -0.33
CA ILE A 105 -7.98 5.61 -0.76
C ILE A 105 -7.62 4.75 0.44
N GLU A 106 -7.85 3.45 0.30
CA GLU A 106 -7.32 2.43 1.19
C GLU A 106 -6.17 1.72 0.46
N ALA A 107 -4.97 1.76 1.03
CA ALA A 107 -3.81 1.03 0.55
C ALA A 107 -3.81 -0.39 1.14
N ILE A 108 -3.50 -1.39 0.31
CA ILE A 108 -3.33 -2.76 0.77
C ILE A 108 -2.20 -3.46 0.03
N SER A 109 -1.33 -4.10 0.80
CA SER A 109 -0.34 -5.06 0.33
C SER A 109 -0.72 -6.43 0.88
N PRO A 110 -1.41 -7.29 0.10
CA PRO A 110 -1.85 -8.59 0.60
C PRO A 110 -0.65 -9.41 1.06
N SER A 111 -0.68 -9.89 2.30
CA SER A 111 0.37 -10.76 2.82
C SER A 111 0.31 -12.14 2.15
N LYS A 112 1.38 -12.93 2.30
CA LYS A 112 1.40 -14.35 1.91
C LYS A 112 0.38 -15.20 2.70
N GLY A 113 -0.23 -14.65 3.75
CA GLY A 113 -1.12 -15.36 4.66
C GLY A 113 -0.41 -15.99 5.85
N ASP A 114 -1.17 -16.30 6.90
CA ASP A 114 -0.62 -16.92 8.11
C ASP A 114 0.03 -18.27 7.81
N LYS A 115 1.12 -18.58 8.51
CA LYS A 115 1.85 -19.84 8.35
C LYS A 115 0.97 -21.09 8.55
N LYS A 116 -0.09 -20.95 9.37
CA LYS A 116 -1.08 -21.99 9.71
C LYS A 116 -2.27 -22.06 8.75
N ASN A 117 -2.41 -21.11 7.82
CA ASN A 117 -3.54 -21.06 6.91
C ASN A 117 -3.28 -21.95 5.67
N PRO A 118 -4.18 -22.89 5.32
CA PRO A 118 -4.02 -23.75 4.15
C PRO A 118 -4.03 -22.98 2.81
N ASP A 119 -4.61 -21.77 2.79
CA ASP A 119 -4.63 -20.86 1.65
C ASP A 119 -3.46 -19.86 1.66
N LYS A 120 -2.36 -20.18 2.35
CA LYS A 120 -1.14 -19.36 2.30
C LYS A 120 -0.46 -19.50 0.94
N VAL A 121 0.11 -18.41 0.44
CA VAL A 121 0.97 -18.44 -0.73
C VAL A 121 2.32 -19.05 -0.32
N PRO A 122 2.82 -20.09 -1.02
CA PRO A 122 4.07 -20.76 -0.70
C PRO A 122 5.27 -19.80 -0.70
N GLU A 123 6.19 -20.03 0.22
CA GLU A 123 7.40 -19.22 0.42
C GLU A 123 8.49 -19.66 -0.56
N SER A 124 8.34 -19.31 -1.85
CA SER A 124 9.27 -19.61 -2.95
C SER A 124 9.58 -21.11 -3.18
N LEU A 125 9.41 -21.57 -4.42
CA LEU A 125 9.82 -22.93 -4.81
C LEU A 125 11.36 -23.05 -4.73
N PRO A 126 11.90 -24.22 -4.35
CA PRO A 126 13.34 -24.45 -4.31
C PRO A 126 14.03 -24.10 -5.64
N ALA A 127 15.26 -23.58 -5.57
CA ALA A 127 16.09 -23.38 -6.74
C ALA A 127 16.23 -24.72 -7.51
N GLY A 128 15.92 -24.72 -8.80
CA GLY A 128 15.90 -25.91 -9.65
C GLY A 128 14.50 -26.45 -10.01
N THR A 129 13.43 -25.80 -9.54
CA THR A 129 12.06 -26.22 -9.87
C THR A 129 11.71 -25.82 -11.32
N SER A 130 11.43 -26.80 -12.17
CA SER A 130 11.12 -26.59 -13.60
C SER A 130 10.01 -25.56 -13.85
N GLU A 131 10.11 -24.80 -14.95
CA GLU A 131 9.11 -23.82 -15.42
C GLU A 131 7.66 -24.37 -15.49
N ARG A 132 7.50 -25.69 -15.56
CA ARG A 132 6.19 -26.35 -15.62
C ARG A 132 5.46 -26.35 -14.28
N ILE A 133 6.20 -26.37 -13.16
CA ILE A 133 5.64 -26.26 -11.80
C ILE A 133 5.40 -24.77 -11.46
N LEU A 134 6.20 -23.86 -12.01
CA LEU A 134 6.02 -22.41 -11.89
C LEU A 134 4.68 -21.92 -12.48
N ARG A 135 4.13 -22.59 -13.51
CA ARG A 135 2.83 -22.24 -14.11
C ARG A 135 1.62 -22.80 -13.37
N ALA A 136 1.82 -23.78 -12.48
CA ALA A 136 0.82 -24.36 -11.59
C ALA A 136 1.00 -23.94 -10.12
N ALA A 137 1.95 -23.03 -9.84
CA ALA A 137 2.02 -22.28 -8.60
C ALA A 137 0.65 -21.61 -8.34
N PRO A 138 0.24 -21.44 -7.07
CA PRO A 138 -1.16 -21.49 -6.69
C PRO A 138 -1.90 -20.19 -7.02
N ARG A 139 -2.19 -20.00 -8.31
CA ARG A 139 -2.96 -18.90 -8.87
C ARG A 139 -4.24 -18.68 -8.08
N ARG A 140 -4.93 -19.76 -7.71
CA ARG A 140 -6.13 -19.71 -6.87
C ARG A 140 -5.88 -19.12 -5.48
N GLN A 141 -4.77 -19.45 -4.81
CA GLN A 141 -4.46 -18.88 -3.50
C GLN A 141 -4.11 -17.40 -3.60
N VAL A 142 -3.39 -16.99 -4.65
CA VAL A 142 -3.13 -15.58 -4.95
C VAL A 142 -4.42 -14.82 -5.23
N GLU A 143 -5.30 -15.36 -6.07
CA GLU A 143 -6.62 -14.81 -6.37
C GLU A 143 -7.45 -14.66 -5.10
N LEU A 144 -7.53 -15.70 -4.25
CA LEU A 144 -8.25 -15.65 -2.98
C LEU A 144 -7.69 -14.58 -2.04
N ARG A 145 -6.36 -14.43 -1.95
CA ARG A 145 -5.72 -13.40 -1.10
C ARG A 145 -6.04 -11.99 -1.59
N ILE A 146 -5.96 -11.77 -2.89
CA ILE A 146 -6.31 -10.48 -3.51
C ILE A 146 -7.80 -10.19 -3.28
N THR A 147 -8.69 -11.13 -3.59
CA THR A 147 -10.13 -10.95 -3.42
C THR A 147 -10.50 -10.70 -1.95
N SER A 148 -9.92 -11.46 -1.02
CA SER A 148 -10.14 -11.25 0.42
C SER A 148 -9.65 -9.87 0.87
N ALA A 149 -8.45 -9.45 0.43
CA ALA A 149 -7.90 -8.14 0.73
C ALA A 149 -8.80 -7.00 0.22
N LEU A 150 -9.25 -7.10 -1.04
CA LEU A 150 -10.19 -6.14 -1.63
C LEU A 150 -11.52 -6.12 -0.88
N TYR A 151 -12.05 -7.28 -0.53
CA TYR A 151 -13.30 -7.40 0.23
C TYR A 151 -13.19 -6.73 1.61
N THR A 152 -12.12 -6.98 2.36
CA THR A 152 -11.88 -6.36 3.67
C THR A 152 -11.84 -4.83 3.57
N LYS A 153 -11.16 -4.27 2.58
CA LYS A 153 -11.12 -2.81 2.38
C LYS A 153 -12.47 -2.25 1.90
N ALA A 154 -13.21 -2.98 1.07
CA ALA A 154 -14.57 -2.60 0.68
C ALA A 154 -15.54 -2.57 1.88
N VAL A 155 -15.41 -3.50 2.82
CA VAL A 155 -16.17 -3.49 4.09
C VAL A 155 -15.83 -2.25 4.91
N LYS A 156 -14.55 -1.87 5.03
CA LYS A 156 -14.13 -0.63 5.70
C LYS A 156 -14.80 0.60 5.09
N PHE A 157 -14.85 0.71 3.76
CA PHE A 157 -15.55 1.83 3.11
C PHE A 157 -17.04 1.91 3.42
N ARG A 158 -17.75 0.77 3.55
CA ARG A 158 -19.16 0.78 3.98
C ARG A 158 -19.29 1.37 5.37
N ARG A 159 -18.45 0.90 6.29
CA ARG A 159 -18.41 1.39 7.66
C ARG A 159 -18.10 2.89 7.72
N TYR A 160 -17.09 3.37 6.97
CA TYR A 160 -16.77 4.80 6.91
C TYR A 160 -17.93 5.67 6.39
N ARG A 161 -18.78 5.13 5.51
CA ARG A 161 -20.01 5.81 5.07
C ARG A 161 -21.08 5.84 6.16
N GLU A 162 -21.29 4.72 6.85
CA GLU A 162 -22.22 4.62 7.99
C GLU A 162 -21.84 5.58 9.12
N GLU A 163 -20.53 5.80 9.32
CA GLU A 163 -20.00 6.75 10.31
C GLU A 163 -19.96 8.21 9.83
N GLY A 164 -20.32 8.48 8.57
CA GLY A 164 -20.34 9.84 8.01
C GLY A 164 -18.96 10.41 7.65
N ILE A 165 -17.90 9.59 7.66
CA ILE A 165 -16.55 10.00 7.24
C ILE A 165 -16.49 10.22 5.73
N ILE A 166 -17.23 9.40 4.97
CA ILE A 166 -17.29 9.45 3.51
C ILE A 166 -18.67 9.93 3.07
N GLY A 167 -18.72 11.04 2.35
CA GLY A 167 -19.97 11.58 1.81
C GLY A 167 -20.49 10.79 0.62
N GLU A 168 -21.78 10.92 0.31
CA GLU A 168 -22.44 10.19 -0.80
C GLU A 168 -21.81 10.47 -2.18
N LYS A 169 -21.25 11.67 -2.37
CA LYS A 169 -20.63 12.11 -3.63
C LYS A 169 -19.13 11.83 -3.70
N ASP A 170 -18.55 11.33 -2.62
CA ASP A 170 -17.13 10.99 -2.56
C ASP A 170 -16.85 9.69 -3.32
N SER A 171 -15.60 9.51 -3.74
CA SER A 171 -15.15 8.31 -4.44
C SER A 171 -14.26 7.48 -3.52
N CYS A 172 -14.37 6.16 -3.60
CA CYS A 172 -13.55 5.23 -2.83
C CYS A 172 -12.67 4.41 -3.79
N ILE A 173 -11.38 4.29 -3.47
CA ILE A 173 -10.41 3.51 -4.24
C ILE A 173 -9.71 2.54 -3.30
N VAL A 174 -9.60 1.27 -3.68
CA VAL A 174 -8.67 0.33 -3.04
C VAL A 174 -7.41 0.26 -3.91
N ALA A 175 -6.29 0.76 -3.39
CA ALA A 175 -5.00 0.72 -4.04
C ALA A 175 -4.24 -0.53 -3.57
N ILE A 176 -4.18 -1.54 -4.45
CA ILE A 176 -3.57 -2.83 -4.15
C ILE A 176 -2.18 -2.95 -4.79
N SER A 177 -1.18 -3.39 -4.02
CA SER A 177 0.09 -3.84 -4.58
C SER A 177 0.02 -5.30 -5.01
N GLY A 178 1.04 -5.77 -5.76
CA GLY A 178 1.26 -7.21 -5.90
C GLY A 178 1.38 -7.89 -4.54
N VAL A 179 0.99 -9.16 -4.45
CA VAL A 179 1.12 -9.97 -3.22
C VAL A 179 2.53 -9.82 -2.68
N SER A 180 2.66 -9.54 -1.38
CA SER A 180 3.89 -9.18 -0.68
C SER A 180 5.05 -10.08 -1.12
N SER A 181 5.79 -9.60 -2.11
CA SER A 181 7.17 -10.02 -2.34
C SER A 181 8.00 -9.19 -1.36
N PRO A 182 9.04 -9.76 -0.73
CA PRO A 182 9.88 -8.99 0.19
C PRO A 182 10.28 -7.68 -0.49
N PHE A 183 10.12 -6.53 0.17
CA PHE A 183 10.42 -5.21 -0.40
C PHE A 183 11.79 -5.13 -1.10
N TRP A 184 12.76 -5.95 -0.66
CA TRP A 184 14.06 -6.16 -1.32
C TRP A 184 13.98 -6.47 -2.83
N GLN A 185 12.92 -7.12 -3.32
CA GLN A 185 12.74 -7.39 -4.75
C GLN A 185 12.27 -6.17 -5.56
N VAL A 186 11.62 -5.18 -4.93
CA VAL A 186 11.11 -3.97 -5.60
C VAL A 186 12.26 -3.02 -5.99
N THR A 187 13.44 -3.18 -5.39
CA THR A 187 14.64 -2.39 -5.72
C THR A 187 15.11 -2.59 -7.18
N TRP A 188 14.74 -3.68 -7.85
CA TRP A 188 15.00 -3.86 -9.29
C TRP A 188 14.16 -2.95 -10.18
N ALA A 189 12.92 -2.61 -9.79
CA ALA A 189 12.02 -1.76 -10.60
C ALA A 189 12.43 -0.27 -10.57
N CYS A 190 13.13 0.18 -9.53
CA CYS A 190 13.67 1.54 -9.44
C CYS A 190 14.84 1.82 -10.40
N ARG A 191 15.36 0.82 -11.13
CA ARG A 191 16.36 1.02 -12.20
C ARG A 191 15.77 1.45 -13.54
N THR A 192 14.45 1.38 -13.72
CA THR A 192 13.80 1.81 -14.97
C THR A 192 12.95 3.05 -14.76
N PRO A 193 13.14 4.14 -15.54
CA PRO A 193 12.20 5.24 -15.54
C PRO A 193 10.86 4.71 -16.03
N PHE A 194 9.89 4.57 -15.13
CA PHE A 194 8.50 4.16 -15.42
C PHE A 194 7.79 5.29 -16.19
N ARG A 195 8.20 5.48 -17.45
CA ARG A 195 7.50 6.28 -18.45
C ARG A 195 6.60 5.33 -19.21
N ARG A 196 5.29 5.65 -19.18
CA ARG A 196 4.18 5.03 -19.93
C ARG A 196 3.58 3.79 -19.27
N SER A 197 2.48 3.99 -18.54
CA SER A 197 1.15 3.46 -18.90
C SER A 197 0.15 3.73 -17.78
N ILE A 198 -0.46 4.91 -17.79
CA ILE A 198 -1.82 5.11 -17.29
C ILE A 198 -2.57 5.77 -18.44
N HIS A 199 -3.02 4.96 -19.40
CA HIS A 199 -4.07 5.38 -20.32
C HIS A 199 -5.41 5.08 -19.65
N LEU A 200 -5.94 6.15 -19.09
CA LEU A 200 -7.34 6.47 -18.87
C LEU A 200 -8.35 5.51 -19.55
N ALA A 201 -8.86 4.54 -18.82
CA ALA A 201 -10.13 3.91 -19.14
C ALA A 201 -11.27 4.80 -18.61
N MET A 202 -11.58 5.86 -19.36
CA MET A 202 -12.85 6.57 -19.27
C MET A 202 -13.44 6.64 -20.67
N SER A 203 -14.07 5.56 -21.13
CA SER A 203 -14.98 5.61 -22.26
C SER A 203 -16.40 5.80 -21.75
N ASN A 204 -16.94 6.99 -22.04
CA ASN A 204 -18.32 7.40 -21.86
C ASN A 204 -19.30 6.37 -22.44
N SER A 205 -20.19 5.82 -21.61
CA SER A 205 -21.52 5.39 -22.07
C SER A 205 -22.47 6.58 -21.98
N ARG A 206 -22.43 7.46 -23.00
CA ARG A 206 -23.55 8.35 -23.25
C ARG A 206 -24.59 7.57 -24.02
N SER A 207 -25.74 7.42 -23.39
CA SER A 207 -26.99 7.06 -24.04
C SER A 207 -27.30 8.07 -25.14
N THR A 208 -27.61 7.56 -26.32
CA THR A 208 -28.45 8.27 -27.29
C THR A 208 -29.66 7.38 -27.52
N ALA A 209 -30.68 7.62 -26.70
CA ALA A 209 -32.05 7.44 -27.12
C ALA A 209 -32.46 8.75 -27.81
N ARG A 210 -32.88 8.67 -29.08
CA ARG A 210 -34.01 9.44 -29.63
C ARG A 210 -34.28 9.06 -31.09
N ARG A 211 -35.51 8.57 -31.26
CA ARG A 211 -36.43 8.63 -32.40
C ARG A 211 -36.10 7.82 -33.64
#